data_AF-A0A2V7ZLT6-F1
#
_entry.id   AF-A0A2V7ZLT6-F1
#
_cell.length_a   1.000
_cell.length_b   1.000
_cell.length_c   1.000
_cell.angle_alpha   90.00
_cell.angle_beta   90.00
_cell.angle_gamma   90.00
#
_symmetry.space_group_name_H-M   'P 1'
#
loop_
_entity.id
_entity.type
_entity.pdbx_description
1 polymer ?
#
loop_
_entity_poly.entity_id
_entity_poly.type
_entity_poly.pdbx_seq_one_letter_code
_entity_poly.pdbx_strand_id
1 'polypeptide(L)'
;MADTCGHTTGHEQQLVGNKSGRMVFCKKFQKELPGLDAPPWPGELGQRIFENISAQAWKLWEDRMKMILNEYRLMPWQKEAQELVAKHMEDFFFGEGAALPPGYVPQQTK
;
A
#
# COMPACT_ATOMS: atom_id res chain seq x y z
N MET A 1 -38.66 7.41 30.31
CA MET A 1 -38.47 8.62 29.49
C MET A 1 -37.00 9.00 29.50
N ALA A 2 -36.48 9.49 28.37
CA ALA A 2 -35.10 9.86 28.03
C ALA A 2 -34.18 8.69 27.59
N ASP A 3 -34.03 8.40 26.30
CA ASP A 3 -33.32 9.15 25.22
C ASP A 3 -31.85 8.68 25.12
N THR A 4 -31.51 7.79 24.20
CA THR A 4 -31.17 7.96 22.76
C THR A 4 -29.65 7.95 22.54
N CYS A 5 -29.26 7.31 21.43
CA CYS A 5 -28.00 7.48 20.68
C CYS A 5 -26.72 7.02 21.40
N GLY A 6 -25.85 6.17 20.86
CA GLY A 6 -25.52 5.89 19.47
C GLY A 6 -24.00 5.79 19.44
N HIS A 7 -23.46 4.63 19.83
CA HIS A 7 -22.03 4.36 19.63
C HIS A 7 -21.81 4.00 18.16
N THR A 8 -21.95 4.98 17.27
CA THR A 8 -21.21 4.99 16.02
C THR A 8 -19.76 5.26 16.37
N THR A 9 -19.05 4.22 16.84
CA THR A 9 -17.60 4.19 16.70
C THR A 9 -17.36 3.94 15.23
N GLY A 10 -17.44 5.00 14.43
CA GLY A 10 -16.87 5.01 13.10
C GLY A 10 -15.47 4.46 13.24
N HIS A 11 -15.17 3.37 12.54
CA HIS A 11 -13.81 2.92 12.35
C HIS A 11 -13.06 4.11 11.74
N GLU A 12 -12.41 4.87 12.60
CA GLU A 12 -11.49 5.95 12.26
C GLU A 12 -10.41 5.28 11.41
N GLN A 13 -10.63 5.32 10.11
CA GLN A 13 -9.65 4.93 9.11
C GLN A 13 -8.52 5.91 9.29
N GLN A 14 -7.60 5.51 10.17
CA GLN A 14 -6.38 6.21 10.50
C GLN A 14 -5.84 6.74 9.19
N LEU A 15 -5.83 8.07 9.10
CA LEU A 15 -5.42 8.81 7.93
C LEU A 15 -3.97 8.39 7.65
N VAL A 16 -3.77 7.34 6.86
CA VAL A 16 -2.49 7.03 6.24
C VAL A 16 -2.35 8.07 5.13
N GLY A 17 -2.18 9.31 5.58
CA GLY A 17 -2.03 10.51 4.81
C GLY A 17 -0.57 10.89 4.80
N ASN A 18 -0.13 11.37 3.66
CA ASN A 18 1.21 11.87 3.44
C ASN A 18 1.25 13.36 3.76
N LYS A 19 2.36 13.84 4.33
CA LYS A 19 2.48 15.24 4.74
C LYS A 19 2.49 16.21 3.56
N SER A 20 2.84 15.72 2.38
CA SER A 20 2.95 16.51 1.15
C SER A 20 1.61 16.80 0.46
N GLY A 21 0.51 16.15 0.88
CA GLY A 21 -0.81 16.30 0.22
C GLY A 21 -0.89 15.72 -1.20
N ARG A 22 0.15 15.01 -1.65
CA ARG A 22 0.20 14.32 -2.96
C ARG A 22 -0.83 13.19 -3.00
N MET A 23 -1.68 13.21 -4.03
CA MET A 23 -2.58 12.10 -4.38
C MET A 23 -1.97 11.26 -5.51
N VAL A 24 -2.25 9.96 -5.50
CA VAL A 24 -1.87 9.03 -6.56
C VAL A 24 -3.02 8.07 -6.86
N PHE A 25 -3.14 7.68 -8.12
CA PHE A 25 -4.05 6.59 -8.49
C PHE A 25 -3.41 5.25 -8.08
N CYS A 26 -3.84 4.71 -6.95
CA CYS A 26 -3.24 3.51 -6.40
C CYS A 26 -3.60 2.28 -7.25
N LYS A 27 -2.63 1.65 -7.92
CA LYS A 27 -2.90 0.46 -8.74
C LYS A 27 -3.45 -0.73 -7.95
N LYS A 28 -3.09 -0.86 -6.67
CA LYS A 28 -3.57 -1.95 -5.81
C LYS A 28 -5.06 -1.81 -5.46
N PHE A 29 -5.51 -0.58 -5.22
CA PHE A 29 -6.90 -0.29 -4.84
C PHE A 29 -7.75 0.30 -5.98
N GLN A 30 -7.10 0.59 -7.12
CA GLN A 30 -7.66 1.23 -8.31
C GLN A 30 -8.47 2.50 -8.01
N LYS A 31 -8.06 3.26 -7.01
CA LYS A 31 -8.71 4.52 -6.58
C LYS A 31 -7.66 5.56 -6.22
N GLU A 32 -8.07 6.82 -6.26
CA GLU A 32 -7.23 7.93 -5.83
C GLU A 32 -7.08 7.93 -4.31
N LEU A 33 -5.82 7.94 -3.85
CA LEU A 33 -5.47 7.91 -2.44
C LEU A 33 -4.22 8.75 -2.19
N PRO A 34 -3.98 9.15 -0.92
CA PRO A 34 -2.72 9.76 -0.50
C PRO A 34 -1.52 8.90 -0.94
N GLY A 35 -0.61 9.50 -1.72
CA GLY A 35 0.62 8.88 -2.21
C GLY A 35 1.69 8.79 -1.13
N LEU A 36 2.85 8.23 -1.45
CA LEU A 36 4.00 8.30 -0.56
C LEU A 36 4.61 9.71 -0.57
N ASP A 37 5.26 10.11 0.53
CA ASP A 37 5.99 11.39 0.61
C ASP A 37 7.36 11.32 -0.11
N ALA A 38 7.97 10.14 -0.16
CA ALA A 38 9.25 9.89 -0.81
C ALA A 38 9.33 8.47 -1.38
N PRO A 39 10.23 8.21 -2.35
CA PRO A 39 10.46 6.87 -2.86
C PRO A 39 10.98 5.94 -1.74
N PRO A 40 10.33 4.80 -1.47
CA PRO A 40 10.73 3.93 -0.37
C PRO A 40 11.89 3.00 -0.73
N TRP A 41 12.23 2.89 -2.02
CA TRP A 41 13.27 2.02 -2.54
C TRP A 41 14.13 2.80 -3.54
N PRO A 42 15.43 2.53 -3.65
CA PRO A 42 16.26 3.12 -4.70
C PRO A 42 15.97 2.50 -6.08
N GLY A 43 16.23 3.25 -7.13
CA GLY A 43 16.10 2.80 -8.52
C GLY A 43 14.68 2.88 -9.08
N GLU A 44 14.47 2.28 -10.25
CA GLU A 44 13.22 2.40 -11.02
C GLU A 44 12.01 1.80 -10.29
N LEU A 45 12.21 0.71 -9.53
CA LEU A 45 11.14 0.08 -8.76
C LEU A 45 10.55 1.06 -7.72
N GLY A 46 11.40 1.77 -6.99
CA GLY A 46 10.96 2.73 -5.99
C GLY A 46 10.25 3.93 -6.59
N GLN A 47 10.73 4.42 -7.74
CA GLN A 47 10.04 5.48 -8.49
C GLN A 47 8.63 5.02 -8.93
N ARG A 48 8.54 3.80 -9.47
CA ARG A 48 7.26 3.22 -9.91
C ARG A 48 6.28 3.08 -8.76
N ILE A 49 6.75 2.67 -7.58
CA ILE A 49 5.95 2.58 -6.36
C ILE A 49 5.47 3.97 -5.93
N PHE A 50 6.38 4.94 -5.87
CA PHE A 50 6.06 6.31 -5.50
C PHE A 50 4.99 6.96 -6.40
N GLU A 51 4.95 6.59 -7.69
CA GLU A 51 3.98 7.08 -8.66
C GLU A 51 2.64 6.34 -8.65
N ASN A 52 2.65 5.04 -8.38
CA ASN A 52 1.48 4.18 -8.62
C ASN A 52 0.86 3.61 -7.33
N ILE A 53 1.49 3.79 -6.16
CA ILE A 53 1.10 3.13 -4.91
C ILE A 53 0.83 4.17 -3.83
N SER A 54 -0.31 4.02 -3.15
CA SER A 54 -0.68 4.90 -2.04
C SER A 54 0.07 4.56 -0.76
N ALA A 55 0.15 5.51 0.15
CA ALA A 55 0.68 5.28 1.49
C ALA A 55 -0.10 4.17 2.23
N GLN A 56 -1.41 4.06 1.99
CA GLN A 56 -2.23 2.96 2.54
C GLN A 56 -1.80 1.59 1.99
N ALA A 57 -1.58 1.48 0.68
CA ALA A 57 -1.14 0.22 0.06
C ALA A 57 0.30 -0.13 0.48
N TRP A 58 1.15 0.88 0.64
CA TRP A 58 2.49 0.71 1.19
C TRP A 58 2.46 0.14 2.62
N LYS A 59 1.52 0.60 3.46
CA LYS A 59 1.39 0.08 4.81
C LYS A 59 1.11 -1.42 4.86
N LEU A 60 0.20 -1.89 4.00
CA LEU A 60 -0.09 -3.32 3.85
C LEU A 60 1.14 -4.12 3.41
N TRP A 61 1.97 -3.51 2.56
CA TRP A 61 3.21 -4.13 2.13
C TRP A 61 4.24 -4.23 3.24
N GLU A 62 4.40 -3.21 4.10
CA GLU A 62 5.32 -3.27 5.24
C GLU A 62 5.01 -4.47 6.17
N ASP A 63 3.73 -4.74 6.43
CA ASP A 63 3.32 -5.86 7.27
C ASP A 63 3.59 -7.21 6.58
N ARG A 64 3.37 -7.30 5.26
CA ARG A 64 3.73 -8.48 4.48
C ARG A 64 5.25 -8.69 4.43
N MET A 65 6.03 -7.63 4.30
CA MET A 65 7.49 -7.68 4.31
C MET A 65 8.02 -8.22 5.64
N LYS A 66 7.48 -7.77 6.78
CA LYS A 66 7.84 -8.32 8.10
C LYS A 66 7.55 -9.81 8.19
N MET A 67 6.38 -10.25 7.71
CA MET A 67 6.02 -11.67 7.69
C MET A 67 7.01 -12.49 6.86
N ILE A 68 7.38 -12.01 5.67
CA ILE A 68 8.36 -12.66 4.80
C ILE A 68 9.72 -12.74 5.51
N LEU A 69 10.25 -11.64 6.04
CA LEU A 69 11.55 -11.63 6.71
C LEU A 69 11.61 -12.58 7.91
N ASN A 70 10.53 -12.62 8.71
CA ASN A 70 10.44 -13.51 9.87
C ASN A 70 10.38 -14.99 9.46
N GLU A 71 9.61 -15.32 8.41
CA GLU A 71 9.46 -16.70 7.94
C GLU A 71 10.78 -17.25 7.38
N TYR A 72 11.47 -16.45 6.56
CA TYR A 72 12.78 -16.83 6.00
C TYR A 72 13.94 -16.62 6.99
N ARG A 73 13.67 -16.07 8.19
CA ARG A 73 14.68 -15.68 9.20
C ARG A 73 15.81 -14.81 8.63
N LEU A 74 15.44 -13.90 7.73
CA LEU A 74 16.35 -13.00 7.05
C LEU A 74 16.41 -11.64 7.74
N MET A 75 17.58 -11.00 7.66
CA MET A 75 17.78 -9.66 8.20
C MET A 75 17.68 -8.61 7.08
N PRO A 76 17.01 -7.46 7.28
CA PRO A 76 16.74 -6.48 6.21
C PRO A 76 17.96 -5.95 5.43
N TRP A 77 19.14 -6.00 6.04
CA TRP A 77 20.38 -5.52 5.43
C TRP A 77 21.13 -6.60 4.62
N GLN A 78 20.70 -7.86 4.69
CA GLN A 78 21.27 -8.93 3.87
C GLN A 78 20.85 -8.73 2.41
N LYS A 79 21.78 -8.99 1.49
CA LYS A 79 21.51 -8.84 0.05
C LYS A 79 20.40 -9.77 -0.41
N GLU A 80 20.41 -11.00 0.09
CA GLU A 80 19.42 -12.03 -0.17
C GLU A 80 18.02 -11.58 0.28
N ALA A 81 17.94 -10.91 1.44
CA ALA A 81 16.70 -10.34 1.95
C ALA A 81 16.19 -9.23 1.04
N GLN A 82 17.06 -8.32 0.60
CA GLN A 82 16.70 -7.22 -0.30
C GLN A 82 16.18 -7.72 -1.64
N GLU A 83 16.85 -8.72 -2.24
CA GLU A 83 16.44 -9.33 -3.50
C GLU A 83 15.10 -10.06 -3.38
N LEU A 84 14.92 -10.83 -2.30
CA LEU A 84 13.68 -11.56 -2.04
C LEU A 84 12.51 -10.61 -1.76
N VAL A 85 12.73 -9.57 -0.94
CA VAL A 85 11.74 -8.53 -0.66
C VAL A 85 11.38 -7.78 -1.93
N ALA A 86 12.35 -7.37 -2.77
CA ALA A 86 12.08 -6.69 -4.02
C ALA A 86 11.23 -7.54 -4.98
N LYS A 87 11.54 -8.84 -5.12
CA LYS A 87 10.75 -9.77 -5.92
C LYS A 87 9.31 -9.89 -5.43
N HIS A 88 9.13 -10.09 -4.13
CA HIS A 88 7.79 -10.16 -3.54
C HIS A 88 7.03 -8.82 -3.62
N MET A 89 7.75 -7.70 -3.61
CA MET A 89 7.18 -6.36 -3.72
C MET A 89 6.60 -6.12 -5.11
N GLU A 90 7.39 -6.46 -6.12
CA GLU A 90 6.96 -6.38 -7.52
C GLU A 90 5.75 -7.28 -7.77
N ASP A 91 5.78 -8.51 -7.25
CA ASP A 91 4.64 -9.43 -7.36
C ASP A 91 3.39 -8.90 -6.61
N PHE A 92 3.56 -8.35 -5.41
CA PHE A 92 2.45 -7.85 -4.60
C PHE A 92 1.71 -6.66 -5.23
N PHE A 93 2.46 -5.76 -5.88
CA PHE A 93 1.94 -4.51 -6.45
C PHE A 93 1.69 -4.55 -7.96
N PHE A 94 2.41 -5.39 -8.69
CA PHE A 94 2.38 -5.44 -10.16
C PHE A 94 2.25 -6.86 -10.74
N GLY A 95 2.33 -7.92 -9.92
CA GLY A 95 2.16 -9.31 -10.35
C GLY A 95 0.69 -9.75 -10.45
N GLU A 96 0.47 -11.06 -10.54
CA GLU A 96 -0.86 -11.65 -10.77
C GLU A 96 -1.86 -11.36 -9.62
N GLY A 97 -1.37 -11.10 -8.41
CA GLY A 97 -2.18 -10.68 -7.25
C GLY A 97 -2.39 -9.17 -7.13
N ALA A 98 -1.92 -8.37 -8.09
CA ALA A 98 -2.11 -6.92 -8.12
C ALA A 98 -3.48 -6.49 -8.65
N ALA A 99 -4.10 -7.33 -9.48
CA ALA A 99 -5.42 -7.08 -10.04
C ALA A 99 -6.51 -7.28 -8.97
N LEU A 100 -7.43 -6.32 -8.88
CA LEU A 100 -8.68 -6.51 -8.14
C LEU A 100 -9.52 -7.63 -8.79
N PRO A 101 -10.36 -8.33 -8.02
CA PRO A 101 -11.27 -9.33 -8.57
C PRO A 101 -12.14 -8.75 -9.70
N PRO A 102 -12.51 -9.59 -10.70
CA PRO A 102 -13.27 -9.15 -11.86
C PRO A 102 -14.61 -8.53 -11.41
N GLY A 103 -14.75 -7.22 -11.58
CA GLY A 103 -15.91 -6.45 -11.11
C GLY A 103 -15.60 -5.00 -10.71
N TYR A 104 -14.32 -4.61 -10.61
CA TYR A 104 -13.95 -3.24 -10.29
C TYR A 104 -14.04 -2.33 -11.53
N VAL A 105 -15.05 -1.44 -11.56
CA VAL A 105 -15.21 -0.41 -12.60
C VAL A 105 -14.69 0.92 -12.02
N PRO A 106 -13.49 1.40 -12.41
CA PRO A 106 -13.07 2.75 -12.07
C PRO A 106 -13.95 3.73 -12.85
N GLN A 107 -14.77 4.52 -12.17
CA GLN A 107 -15.47 5.62 -12.82
C GLN A 107 -14.44 6.65 -13.29
N GLN A 108 -14.23 6.72 -14.60
CA GLN A 108 -13.42 7.76 -15.24
C GLN A 108 -14.10 9.11 -14.99
N THR A 109 -13.55 9.93 -14.10
CA THR A 109 -13.92 11.35 -14.02
C THR A 109 -12.97 12.15 -14.90
N LYS A 110 -13.51 12.44 -16.10
CA LYS A 110 -13.38 13.60 -16.98
C LYS A 110 -12.12 14.46 -16.92
#